data_AF-A0AA35I6W7-F1
#
_entry.id   AF-A0AA35I6W7-F1
#
_cell.length_a   1.000
_cell.length_b   1.000
_cell.length_c   1.000
_cell.angle_alpha   90.00
_cell.angle_beta   90.00
_cell.angle_gamma   90.00
#
_symmetry.space_group_name_H-M   'P 1'
#
loop_
_entity.id
_entity.type
_entity.pdbx_description
1 polymer ?
#
loop_
_entity_poly.entity_id
_entity_poly.type
_entity_poly.pdbx_seq_one_letter_code
_entity_poly.pdbx_strand_id
1 'polypeptide(L)'
;MSNTLFSLAFGVGSQNRQGAWLEVFYAQPLLNPSAELLAAVAPVLGYEGGNQAIAFSNGQALKLAEALKGVDAAQAALLTRLAESHKPLVATLLAEDAALTSTPEAYLKLHLLSHRLVKPHGVSLAGIFPLLPNVAWTNQGAVDLAELAELQLEARLKGELLEVFSVDKFPKMTDYVVPAGVRIADTARVRLGAYIGEGTTIMHEGFVNFNAGTEGPGMIEGRVSAGVFVGKGSDLGGGCSTMGTLSGGGNIVIKVGEGCLIGANAGIGIPLGDRNTVEAGLYITAGTKVNLLDENNELVKVVKARDLAGQTDLLFRRNSLNGAVECKTHKSAIELNEALHAHN
;
A
#
# COMPACT_ATOMS: atom_id res chain seq x y z
N MET A 1 3.59 -30.35 -12.74
CA MET A 1 3.97 -29.07 -12.12
C MET A 1 2.98 -28.02 -12.61
N SER A 2 2.61 -27.05 -11.78
CA SER A 2 1.71 -25.97 -12.22
C SER A 2 2.35 -25.25 -13.41
N ASN A 3 1.65 -25.16 -14.54
CA ASN A 3 2.10 -24.42 -15.72
C ASN A 3 1.84 -22.91 -15.60
N THR A 4 1.36 -22.45 -14.44
CA THR A 4 0.95 -21.06 -14.20
C THR A 4 1.68 -20.52 -12.97
N LEU A 5 2.30 -19.35 -13.12
CA LEU A 5 2.86 -18.58 -12.02
C LEU A 5 1.82 -17.61 -11.45
N PHE A 6 1.91 -17.33 -10.16
CA PHE A 6 1.25 -16.18 -9.54
C PHE A 6 1.78 -14.86 -10.11
N SER A 7 3.11 -14.70 -10.19
CA SER A 7 3.71 -13.46 -10.71
C SER A 7 5.11 -13.69 -11.26
N LEU A 8 5.50 -12.81 -12.19
CA LEU A 8 6.85 -12.74 -12.74
C LEU A 8 7.24 -11.27 -12.93
N ALA A 9 8.48 -10.93 -12.62
CA ALA A 9 9.06 -9.66 -13.05
C ALA A 9 10.57 -9.75 -13.27
N PHE A 10 11.06 -9.00 -14.26
CA PHE A 10 12.47 -8.74 -14.46
C PHE A 10 12.82 -7.38 -13.86
N GLY A 11 13.75 -7.38 -12.92
CA GLY A 11 14.13 -6.22 -12.14
C GLY A 11 15.60 -5.86 -12.28
N VAL A 12 15.87 -4.59 -12.04
CA VAL A 12 17.20 -4.04 -11.77
C VAL A 12 17.18 -3.48 -10.37
N GLY A 13 18.24 -3.63 -9.60
CA GLY A 13 18.26 -3.11 -8.24
C GLY A 13 19.66 -2.74 -7.77
N SER A 14 19.80 -2.60 -6.46
CA SER A 14 21.07 -2.28 -5.82
C SER A 14 21.38 -3.26 -4.70
N GLN A 15 22.67 -3.52 -4.56
CA GLN A 15 23.23 -4.36 -3.52
C GLN A 15 24.29 -3.57 -2.76
N ASN A 16 24.46 -3.87 -1.48
CA ASN A 16 25.59 -3.36 -0.69
C ASN A 16 26.90 -4.09 -1.05
N ARG A 17 28.02 -3.68 -0.44
CA ARG A 17 29.34 -4.29 -0.63
C ARG A 17 29.41 -5.78 -0.25
N GLN A 18 28.44 -6.28 0.53
CA GLN A 18 28.33 -7.70 0.90
C GLN A 18 27.41 -8.49 -0.06
N GLY A 19 26.87 -7.85 -1.10
CA GLY A 19 25.97 -8.49 -2.07
C GLY A 19 24.53 -8.66 -1.58
N ALA A 20 24.16 -8.05 -0.44
CA ALA A 20 22.78 -8.08 0.04
C ALA A 20 21.92 -7.09 -0.76
N TRP A 21 20.77 -7.54 -1.23
CA TRP A 21 19.80 -6.69 -1.93
C TRP A 21 19.26 -5.61 -0.99
N LEU A 22 19.37 -4.35 -1.40
CA LEU A 22 18.77 -3.21 -0.72
C LEU A 22 17.38 -2.93 -1.27
N GLU A 23 17.26 -2.95 -2.60
CA GLU A 23 16.00 -2.70 -3.31
C GLU A 23 15.99 -3.30 -4.71
N VAL A 24 14.80 -3.41 -5.31
CA VAL A 24 14.61 -3.80 -6.70
C VAL A 24 13.51 -2.97 -7.35
N PHE A 25 13.80 -2.42 -8.53
CA PHE A 25 12.85 -1.75 -9.41
C PHE A 25 12.36 -2.71 -10.51
N TYR A 26 11.05 -2.91 -10.59
CA TYR A 26 10.39 -3.68 -11.64
C TYR A 26 9.56 -2.76 -12.54
N ALA A 27 10.02 -2.52 -13.76
CA ALA A 27 9.36 -1.60 -14.69
C ALA A 27 8.00 -2.12 -15.19
N GLN A 28 7.90 -3.43 -15.41
CA GLN A 28 6.71 -4.08 -15.98
C GLN A 28 6.43 -5.41 -15.26
N PRO A 29 6.02 -5.37 -13.98
CA PRO A 29 5.67 -6.58 -13.25
C PRO A 29 4.41 -7.21 -13.85
N LEU A 30 4.37 -8.55 -13.89
CA LEU A 30 3.24 -9.32 -14.43
C LEU A 30 2.54 -10.07 -13.30
N LEU A 31 1.21 -9.96 -13.27
CA LEU A 31 0.34 -10.84 -12.49
C LEU A 31 -0.21 -11.92 -13.41
N ASN A 32 -0.15 -13.19 -13.01
CA ASN A 32 -0.58 -14.34 -13.78
C ASN A 32 0.00 -14.36 -15.22
N PRO A 33 1.34 -14.36 -15.39
CA PRO A 33 1.96 -14.41 -16.73
C PRO A 33 1.56 -15.67 -17.49
N SER A 34 1.55 -15.59 -18.82
CA SER A 34 1.15 -16.73 -19.67
C SER A 34 2.12 -17.90 -19.57
N ALA A 35 1.62 -19.11 -19.84
CA ALA A 35 2.43 -20.32 -19.84
C ALA A 35 3.50 -20.29 -20.94
N GLU A 36 3.22 -19.66 -22.08
CA GLU A 36 4.19 -19.45 -23.18
C GLU A 36 5.36 -18.59 -22.73
N LEU A 37 5.09 -17.53 -21.96
CA LEU A 37 6.12 -16.65 -21.42
C LEU A 37 6.99 -17.43 -20.43
N LEU A 38 6.39 -18.18 -19.50
CA LEU A 38 7.14 -19.04 -18.58
C LEU A 38 8.02 -20.06 -19.33
N ALA A 39 7.48 -20.71 -20.36
CA ALA A 39 8.19 -21.71 -21.15
C ALA A 39 9.41 -21.12 -21.89
N ALA A 40 9.32 -19.86 -22.35
CA ALA A 40 10.44 -19.17 -22.99
C ALA A 40 11.53 -18.73 -21.98
N VAL A 41 11.13 -18.40 -20.74
CA VAL A 41 12.01 -17.80 -19.73
C VAL A 41 12.72 -18.85 -18.88
N ALA A 42 11.99 -19.89 -18.44
CA ALA A 42 12.49 -20.87 -17.47
C ALA A 42 13.79 -21.56 -17.89
N PRO A 43 13.99 -22.01 -19.15
CA PRO A 43 15.23 -22.66 -19.57
C PRO A 43 16.46 -21.75 -19.53
N VAL A 44 16.29 -20.44 -19.78
CA VAL A 44 17.40 -19.47 -19.80
C VAL A 44 17.85 -19.10 -18.38
N LEU A 45 16.92 -19.12 -17.43
CA LEU A 45 17.16 -18.83 -16.02
C LEU A 45 17.46 -20.07 -15.16
N GLY A 46 17.18 -21.27 -15.67
CA GLY A 46 17.26 -22.50 -14.87
C GLY A 46 16.19 -22.57 -13.78
N TYR A 47 14.99 -22.02 -14.04
CA TYR A 47 13.89 -22.07 -13.09
C TYR A 47 13.22 -23.45 -13.09
N GLU A 48 13.19 -24.11 -11.93
CA GLU A 48 12.65 -25.47 -11.76
C GLU A 48 11.31 -25.51 -10.99
N GLY A 49 10.88 -24.39 -10.40
CA GLY A 49 9.61 -24.28 -9.66
C GLY A 49 9.73 -23.50 -8.34
N GLY A 50 8.59 -23.31 -7.68
CA GLY A 50 8.49 -22.57 -6.41
C GLY A 50 8.66 -21.06 -6.56
N ASN A 51 8.78 -20.35 -5.44
CA ASN A 51 9.08 -18.92 -5.43
C ASN A 51 10.60 -18.73 -5.46
N GLN A 52 11.11 -18.05 -6.49
CA GLN A 52 12.55 -17.83 -6.67
C GLN A 52 12.86 -16.40 -7.09
N ALA A 53 13.95 -15.87 -6.56
CA ALA A 53 14.59 -14.65 -7.04
C ALA A 53 15.95 -15.04 -7.65
N ILE A 54 16.03 -15.06 -8.98
CA ILE A 54 17.17 -15.57 -9.73
C ILE A 54 17.97 -14.41 -10.30
N ALA A 55 19.20 -14.22 -9.84
CA ALA A 55 20.12 -13.26 -10.44
C ALA A 55 20.47 -13.70 -11.88
N PHE A 56 20.50 -12.76 -12.82
CA PHE A 56 20.87 -13.07 -14.20
C PHE A 56 21.83 -12.03 -14.79
N SER A 57 22.66 -12.48 -15.73
CA SER A 57 23.67 -11.65 -16.40
C SER A 57 23.09 -10.84 -17.56
N ASN A 58 23.79 -9.80 -17.98
CA ASN A 58 23.45 -9.04 -19.20
C ASN A 58 23.37 -9.94 -20.45
N GLY A 59 24.20 -10.98 -20.52
CA GLY A 59 24.14 -11.99 -21.59
C GLY A 59 22.86 -12.84 -21.53
N GLN A 60 22.40 -13.22 -20.32
CA GLN A 60 21.10 -13.86 -20.16
C GLN A 60 19.94 -12.90 -20.47
N ALA A 61 20.07 -11.62 -20.14
CA ALA A 61 19.07 -10.59 -20.48
C ALA A 61 18.84 -10.53 -22.00
N LEU A 62 19.90 -10.54 -22.82
CA LEU A 62 19.79 -10.58 -24.28
C LEU A 62 19.14 -11.87 -24.79
N LYS A 63 19.50 -13.02 -24.21
CA LYS A 63 18.88 -14.32 -24.56
C LYS A 63 17.39 -14.34 -24.24
N LEU A 64 17.00 -13.80 -23.08
CA LEU A 64 15.60 -13.66 -22.67
C LEU A 64 14.85 -12.70 -23.60
N ALA A 65 15.46 -11.56 -23.95
CA ALA A 65 14.88 -10.61 -24.89
C ALA A 65 14.58 -11.26 -26.24
N GLU A 66 15.53 -12.02 -26.79
CA GLU A 66 15.34 -12.77 -28.04
C GLU A 66 14.21 -13.82 -27.90
N ALA A 67 14.22 -14.60 -26.82
CA ALA A 67 13.21 -15.62 -26.57
C ALA A 67 11.79 -15.04 -26.45
N LEU A 68 11.65 -13.79 -25.98
CA LEU A 68 10.36 -13.13 -25.80
C LEU A 68 9.90 -12.27 -26.98
N LYS A 69 10.73 -12.02 -28.01
CA LYS A 69 10.35 -11.15 -29.15
C LYS A 69 9.03 -11.51 -29.82
N GLY A 70 8.74 -12.82 -29.94
CA GLY A 70 7.50 -13.33 -30.53
C GLY A 70 6.40 -13.68 -29.52
N VAL A 71 6.63 -13.46 -28.22
CA VAL A 71 5.74 -13.86 -27.13
C VAL A 71 5.17 -12.62 -26.42
N ASP A 72 6.04 -11.71 -25.99
CA ASP A 72 5.67 -10.46 -25.32
C ASP A 72 6.68 -9.37 -25.70
N ALA A 73 6.26 -8.49 -26.61
CA ALA A 73 7.11 -7.43 -27.15
C ALA A 73 7.52 -6.40 -26.09
N ALA A 74 6.68 -6.15 -25.08
CA ALA A 74 6.97 -5.18 -24.02
C ALA A 74 8.08 -5.73 -23.11
N GLN A 75 7.96 -6.98 -22.68
CA GLN A 75 8.99 -7.65 -21.88
C GLN A 75 10.31 -7.83 -22.65
N ALA A 76 10.24 -8.19 -23.93
CA ALA A 76 11.42 -8.29 -24.79
C ALA A 76 12.17 -6.94 -24.92
N ALA A 77 11.43 -5.85 -25.10
CA ALA A 77 12.01 -4.51 -25.14
C ALA A 77 12.62 -4.12 -23.78
N LEU A 78 11.94 -4.42 -22.66
CA LEU A 78 12.47 -4.20 -21.31
C LEU A 78 13.81 -4.95 -21.11
N LEU A 79 13.86 -6.24 -21.42
CA LEU A 79 15.06 -7.06 -21.26
C LEU A 79 16.22 -6.58 -22.12
N THR A 80 15.93 -6.03 -23.31
CA THR A 80 16.94 -5.37 -24.15
C THR A 80 17.56 -4.17 -23.43
N ARG A 81 16.76 -3.36 -22.73
CA ARG A 81 17.27 -2.25 -21.91
C ARG A 81 18.03 -2.74 -20.67
N LEU A 82 17.52 -3.76 -19.98
CA LEU A 82 18.17 -4.33 -18.81
C LEU A 82 19.55 -4.90 -19.14
N ALA A 83 19.75 -5.43 -20.35
CA ALA A 83 21.05 -5.91 -20.82
C ALA A 83 22.15 -4.83 -20.87
N GLU A 84 21.79 -3.56 -20.92
CA GLU A 84 22.74 -2.44 -20.91
C GLU A 84 23.07 -1.95 -19.49
N SER A 85 22.43 -2.51 -18.46
CA SER A 85 22.58 -2.07 -17.07
C SER A 85 23.98 -2.36 -16.52
N HIS A 86 24.47 -1.41 -15.71
CA HIS A 86 25.64 -1.61 -14.83
C HIS A 86 25.26 -2.04 -13.41
N LYS A 87 23.96 -2.15 -13.13
CA LYS A 87 23.39 -2.57 -11.85
C LYS A 87 22.94 -4.04 -11.92
N PRO A 88 22.97 -4.78 -10.80
CA PRO A 88 22.59 -6.19 -10.77
C PRO A 88 21.13 -6.39 -11.20
N LEU A 89 20.90 -7.48 -11.95
CA LEU A 89 19.59 -7.86 -12.47
C LEU A 89 19.05 -9.09 -11.73
N VAL A 90 17.74 -9.15 -11.55
CA VAL A 90 17.05 -10.28 -10.90
C VAL A 90 15.72 -10.57 -11.57
N ALA A 91 15.46 -11.84 -11.84
CA ALA A 91 14.18 -12.34 -12.32
C ALA A 91 13.48 -12.99 -11.13
N THR A 92 12.34 -12.45 -10.74
CA THR A 92 11.56 -12.95 -9.60
C THR A 92 10.35 -13.68 -10.12
N LEU A 93 10.36 -15.01 -9.99
CA LEU A 93 9.32 -15.93 -10.45
C LEU A 93 8.61 -16.50 -9.23
N LEU A 94 7.33 -16.21 -9.09
CA LEU A 94 6.51 -16.65 -7.97
C LEU A 94 5.49 -17.66 -8.47
N ALA A 95 5.67 -18.94 -8.12
CA ALA A 95 4.68 -19.98 -8.43
C ALA A 95 3.36 -19.72 -7.70
N GLU A 96 3.43 -19.23 -6.46
CA GLU A 96 2.28 -19.05 -5.57
C GLU A 96 2.36 -17.76 -4.76
N ASP A 97 1.19 -17.27 -4.32
CA ASP A 97 1.09 -16.20 -3.34
C ASP A 97 1.26 -16.74 -1.92
N ALA A 98 2.52 -16.98 -1.52
CA ALA A 98 2.87 -17.55 -0.23
C ALA A 98 3.58 -16.55 0.70
N ALA A 99 4.07 -17.01 1.85
CA ALA A 99 4.92 -16.22 2.72
C ALA A 99 6.22 -15.81 2.00
N LEU A 100 6.66 -14.57 2.22
CA LEU A 100 7.82 -14.01 1.55
C LEU A 100 9.11 -14.70 2.00
N THR A 101 10.04 -14.90 1.06
CA THR A 101 11.32 -15.57 1.31
C THR A 101 12.55 -14.72 0.97
N SER A 102 12.39 -13.64 0.20
CA SER A 102 13.50 -12.81 -0.26
C SER A 102 13.13 -11.33 -0.40
N THR A 103 14.14 -10.46 -0.42
CA THR A 103 13.97 -9.01 -0.69
C THR A 103 13.39 -8.74 -2.10
N PRO A 104 13.89 -9.36 -3.19
CA PRO A 104 13.30 -9.16 -4.52
C PRO A 104 11.82 -9.56 -4.59
N GLU A 105 11.40 -10.63 -3.90
CA GLU A 105 10.00 -11.04 -3.78
C GLU A 105 9.16 -10.01 -3.01
N ALA A 106 9.67 -9.48 -1.90
CA ALA A 106 9.00 -8.43 -1.13
C ALA A 106 8.75 -7.19 -2.00
N TYR A 107 9.77 -6.73 -2.74
CA TYR A 107 9.61 -5.61 -3.66
C TYR A 107 8.62 -5.90 -4.77
N LEU A 108 8.60 -7.12 -5.33
CA LEU A 108 7.65 -7.50 -6.37
C LEU A 108 6.20 -7.39 -5.87
N LYS A 109 5.89 -7.95 -4.71
CA LYS A 109 4.51 -7.85 -4.17
C LYS A 109 4.09 -6.41 -3.85
N LEU A 110 5.01 -5.56 -3.40
CA LEU A 110 4.73 -4.13 -3.23
C LEU A 110 4.50 -3.43 -4.59
N HIS A 111 5.24 -3.81 -5.63
CA HIS A 111 5.01 -3.31 -6.99
C HIS A 111 3.64 -3.73 -7.52
N LEU A 112 3.22 -4.98 -7.30
CA LEU A 112 1.88 -5.45 -7.71
C LEU A 112 0.76 -4.58 -7.11
N LEU A 113 0.90 -4.20 -5.84
CA LEU A 113 -0.03 -3.28 -5.17
C LEU A 113 -0.02 -1.88 -5.79
N SER A 114 1.16 -1.28 -5.95
CA SER A 114 1.27 0.11 -6.43
C SER A 114 1.03 0.28 -7.94
N HIS A 115 1.21 -0.79 -8.72
CA HIS A 115 0.77 -0.86 -10.12
C HIS A 115 -0.74 -1.13 -10.25
N ARG A 116 -1.44 -1.30 -9.13
CA ARG A 116 -2.87 -1.66 -9.06
C ARG A 116 -3.23 -3.02 -9.66
N LEU A 117 -2.26 -3.91 -9.81
CA LEU A 117 -2.51 -5.28 -10.31
C LEU A 117 -3.24 -6.11 -9.26
N VAL A 118 -3.02 -5.81 -7.98
CA VAL A 118 -3.73 -6.41 -6.84
C VAL A 118 -4.18 -5.30 -5.89
N LYS A 119 -5.36 -5.45 -5.28
CA LYS A 119 -5.84 -4.55 -4.22
C LYS A 119 -5.19 -4.89 -2.87
N PRO A 120 -5.21 -3.98 -1.88
CA PRO A 120 -4.85 -4.30 -0.50
C PRO A 120 -5.56 -5.57 0.01
N HIS A 121 -4.84 -6.38 0.79
CA HIS A 121 -5.22 -7.73 1.23
C HIS A 121 -5.37 -8.78 0.13
N GLY A 122 -5.10 -8.44 -1.13
CA GLY A 122 -5.12 -9.35 -2.27
C GLY A 122 -3.83 -10.15 -2.45
N VAL A 123 -2.81 -9.92 -1.61
CA VAL A 123 -1.53 -10.65 -1.62
C VAL A 123 -1.00 -10.91 -0.21
N SER A 124 -0.33 -12.04 -0.02
CA SER A 124 0.34 -12.36 1.24
C SER A 124 1.61 -11.54 1.43
N LEU A 125 1.65 -10.73 2.50
CA LEU A 125 2.82 -9.95 2.94
C LEU A 125 3.33 -10.39 4.32
N ALA A 126 2.97 -11.60 4.75
CA ALA A 126 3.46 -12.16 6.00
C ALA A 126 5.00 -12.23 5.98
N GLY A 127 5.63 -11.75 7.06
CA GLY A 127 7.09 -11.76 7.19
C GLY A 127 7.84 -10.71 6.36
N ILE A 128 7.17 -9.67 5.84
CA ILE A 128 7.82 -8.66 4.99
C ILE A 128 8.93 -7.85 5.68
N PHE A 129 8.76 -7.50 6.96
CA PHE A 129 9.65 -6.55 7.65
C PHE A 129 11.11 -7.02 7.79
N PRO A 130 11.40 -8.30 8.12
CA PRO A 130 12.77 -8.82 8.08
C PRO A 130 13.42 -8.79 6.69
N LEU A 131 12.64 -8.87 5.61
CA LEU A 131 13.14 -8.95 4.24
C LEU A 131 13.37 -7.58 3.59
N LEU A 132 12.84 -6.52 4.17
CA LEU A 132 13.13 -5.14 3.76
C LEU A 132 14.24 -4.58 4.66
N PRO A 133 15.48 -4.43 4.19
CA PRO A 133 16.55 -3.84 5.00
C PRO A 133 16.25 -2.36 5.28
N ASN A 134 16.80 -1.83 6.37
CA ASN A 134 16.71 -0.39 6.63
C ASN A 134 17.75 0.32 5.74
N VAL A 135 17.29 1.23 4.89
CA VAL A 135 18.10 1.83 3.81
C VAL A 135 18.11 3.34 3.95
N ALA A 136 19.24 3.98 3.63
CA ALA A 136 19.29 5.41 3.37
C ALA A 136 18.87 5.66 1.91
N TRP A 137 17.72 6.31 1.72
CA TRP A 137 17.22 6.71 0.42
C TRP A 137 17.77 8.10 0.10
N THR A 138 18.63 8.13 -0.92
CA THR A 138 19.39 9.33 -1.28
C THR A 138 19.10 9.78 -2.70
N ASN A 139 19.54 10.99 -3.04
CA ASN A 139 19.48 11.49 -4.42
C ASN A 139 20.35 10.68 -5.41
N GLN A 140 21.20 9.77 -4.93
CA GLN A 140 21.99 8.84 -5.75
C GLN A 140 21.47 7.38 -5.69
N GLY A 141 20.29 7.16 -5.11
CA GLY A 141 19.66 5.85 -4.93
C GLY A 141 19.78 5.30 -3.51
N ALA A 142 19.48 4.01 -3.37
CA ALA A 142 19.58 3.29 -2.11
C ALA A 142 21.04 3.09 -1.68
N VAL A 143 21.32 3.41 -0.41
CA VAL A 143 22.64 3.31 0.20
C VAL A 143 22.52 2.51 1.51
N ASP A 144 23.41 1.55 1.70
CA ASP A 144 23.54 0.83 2.96
C ASP A 144 23.99 1.78 4.07
N LEU A 145 23.40 1.67 5.25
CA LEU A 145 23.73 2.53 6.39
C LEU A 145 25.19 2.42 6.83
N ALA A 146 25.83 1.26 6.65
CA ALA A 146 27.24 1.07 6.94
C ALA A 146 28.17 1.76 5.93
N GLU A 147 27.67 2.09 4.74
CA GLU A 147 28.43 2.73 3.66
C GLU A 147 28.16 4.24 3.57
N LEU A 148 27.07 4.70 4.19
CA LEU A 148 26.58 6.07 4.05
C LEU A 148 27.59 7.13 4.49
N ALA A 149 28.24 6.96 5.63
CA ALA A 149 29.14 7.99 6.19
C ALA A 149 30.35 8.26 5.29
N GLU A 150 30.90 7.22 4.67
CA GLU A 150 32.00 7.33 3.70
C GLU A 150 31.55 8.13 2.46
N LEU A 151 30.40 7.78 1.90
CA LEU A 151 29.85 8.46 0.72
C LEU A 151 29.47 9.93 0.99
N GLN A 152 28.96 10.22 2.19
CA GLN A 152 28.70 11.60 2.60
C GLN A 152 29.99 12.41 2.66
N LEU A 153 31.08 11.87 3.23
CA LEU A 153 32.37 12.55 3.27
C LEU A 153 32.88 12.83 1.85
N GLU A 154 32.87 11.84 0.96
CA GLU A 154 33.31 11.98 -0.42
C GLU A 154 32.54 13.06 -1.19
N ALA A 155 31.22 13.14 -1.01
CA ALA A 155 30.42 14.22 -1.59
C ALA A 155 30.88 15.59 -1.08
N ARG A 156 31.08 15.74 0.23
CA ARG A 156 31.52 17.03 0.83
C ARG A 156 32.91 17.45 0.36
N LEU A 157 33.84 16.50 0.21
CA LEU A 157 35.19 16.78 -0.32
C LEU A 157 35.16 17.33 -1.74
N LYS A 158 34.13 16.97 -2.53
CA LYS A 158 33.88 17.50 -3.88
C LYS A 158 33.04 18.78 -3.91
N GLY A 159 32.60 19.28 -2.75
CA GLY A 159 31.68 20.42 -2.65
C GLY A 159 30.22 20.07 -2.96
N GLU A 160 29.87 18.79 -2.96
CA GLU A 160 28.53 18.28 -3.25
C GLU A 160 27.76 17.93 -1.97
N LEU A 161 26.45 17.72 -2.09
CA LEU A 161 25.58 17.17 -1.05
C LEU A 161 25.03 15.82 -1.48
N LEU A 162 25.32 14.78 -0.70
CA LEU A 162 24.54 13.54 -0.71
C LEU A 162 23.31 13.75 0.19
N GLU A 163 22.18 14.09 -0.43
CA GLU A 163 20.92 14.31 0.27
C GLU A 163 20.35 12.96 0.71
N VAL A 164 20.07 12.82 2.00
CA VAL A 164 19.36 11.67 2.56
C VAL A 164 17.95 12.13 2.92
N PHE A 165 16.98 11.84 2.06
CA PHE A 165 15.61 12.31 2.23
C PHE A 165 14.73 11.30 3.00
N SER A 166 15.16 10.05 3.14
CA SER A 166 14.48 9.05 3.98
C SER A 166 15.47 8.00 4.51
N VAL A 167 15.24 7.52 5.73
CA VAL A 167 15.92 6.35 6.31
C VAL A 167 14.84 5.41 6.81
N ASP A 168 14.50 4.41 5.99
CA ASP A 168 13.36 3.53 6.24
C ASP A 168 13.51 2.21 5.48
N LYS A 169 12.72 1.21 5.87
CA LYS A 169 12.56 -0.08 5.18
C LYS A 169 11.72 0.04 3.90
N PHE A 170 10.90 1.08 3.78
CA PHE A 170 10.04 1.30 2.61
C PHE A 170 10.45 2.59 1.88
N PRO A 171 10.69 2.54 0.56
CA PRO A 171 10.83 3.76 -0.23
C PRO A 171 9.49 4.45 -0.48
N LYS A 172 9.56 5.68 -1.00
CA LYS A 172 8.38 6.36 -1.55
C LYS A 172 7.95 5.75 -2.88
N MET A 173 6.64 5.58 -3.06
CA MET A 173 6.04 4.86 -4.19
C MET A 173 6.45 5.44 -5.55
N THR A 174 6.48 6.77 -5.66
CA THR A 174 6.67 7.47 -6.94
C THR A 174 8.09 7.38 -7.50
N ASP A 175 9.06 6.94 -6.70
CA ASP A 175 10.39 6.60 -7.22
C ASP A 175 10.36 5.31 -8.05
N TYR A 176 9.27 4.53 -7.95
CA TYR A 176 9.08 3.26 -8.64
C TYR A 176 7.91 3.31 -9.62
N VAL A 177 6.76 3.88 -9.23
CA VAL A 177 5.57 3.94 -10.08
C VAL A 177 4.68 5.13 -9.74
N VAL A 178 4.19 5.79 -10.77
CA VAL A 178 3.09 6.75 -10.69
C VAL A 178 1.93 6.18 -11.51
N PRO A 179 0.91 5.56 -10.86
CA PRO A 179 -0.19 4.96 -11.61
C PRO A 179 -1.05 6.05 -12.27
N ALA A 180 -1.73 5.70 -13.37
CA ALA A 180 -2.50 6.67 -14.15
C ALA A 180 -3.64 7.34 -13.34
N GLY A 181 -3.90 8.61 -13.66
CA GLY A 181 -5.04 9.36 -13.13
C GLY A 181 -4.96 9.70 -11.63
N VAL A 182 -3.76 9.87 -11.07
CA VAL A 182 -3.56 10.28 -9.66
C VAL A 182 -2.90 11.64 -9.54
N ARG A 183 -3.08 12.25 -8.37
CA ARG A 183 -2.25 13.37 -7.91
C ARG A 183 -1.74 13.07 -6.50
N ILE A 184 -0.45 13.32 -6.28
CA ILE A 184 0.20 13.18 -4.98
C ILE A 184 1.02 14.44 -4.77
N ALA A 185 0.62 15.28 -3.82
CA ALA A 185 1.23 16.60 -3.62
C ALA A 185 2.62 16.52 -2.97
N ASP A 186 2.75 15.69 -1.92
CA ASP A 186 4.03 15.33 -1.31
C ASP A 186 4.21 13.82 -1.38
N THR A 187 5.12 13.38 -2.25
CA THR A 187 5.31 11.96 -2.53
C THR A 187 6.03 11.21 -1.42
N ALA A 188 6.70 11.91 -0.50
CA ALA A 188 7.35 11.28 0.67
C ALA A 188 6.34 10.58 1.59
N ARG A 189 5.05 10.94 1.49
CA ARG A 189 3.97 10.40 2.32
C ARG A 189 3.21 9.21 1.73
N VAL A 190 3.63 8.71 0.57
CA VAL A 190 3.02 7.52 -0.05
C VAL A 190 4.09 6.45 -0.21
N ARG A 191 4.02 5.38 0.58
CA ARG A 191 4.99 4.28 0.55
C ARG A 191 4.77 3.37 -0.65
N LEU A 192 5.86 2.81 -1.18
CA LEU A 192 5.77 1.67 -2.11
C LEU A 192 4.95 0.54 -1.46
N GLY A 193 3.99 0.01 -2.20
CA GLY A 193 2.95 -0.90 -1.71
C GLY A 193 1.63 -0.24 -1.35
N ALA A 194 1.53 1.10 -1.41
CA ALA A 194 0.25 1.79 -1.39
C ALA A 194 -0.50 1.56 -2.72
N TYR A 195 -1.82 1.38 -2.64
CA TYR A 195 -2.71 1.33 -3.80
C TYR A 195 -3.46 2.67 -3.90
N ILE A 196 -3.14 3.49 -4.90
CA ILE A 196 -3.79 4.80 -5.07
C ILE A 196 -4.72 4.71 -6.27
N GLY A 197 -6.02 4.53 -6.07
CA GLY A 197 -7.01 4.36 -7.14
C GLY A 197 -7.15 5.57 -8.07
N GLU A 198 -7.69 5.35 -9.27
CA GLU A 198 -7.87 6.41 -10.26
C GLU A 198 -8.80 7.53 -9.76
N GLY A 199 -8.48 8.78 -10.07
CA GLY A 199 -9.20 9.95 -9.57
C GLY A 199 -8.91 10.30 -8.11
N THR A 200 -7.98 9.60 -7.45
CA THR A 200 -7.55 9.95 -6.10
C THR A 200 -6.58 11.14 -6.12
N THR A 201 -6.80 12.08 -5.20
CA THR A 201 -5.82 13.14 -4.87
C THR A 201 -5.34 12.95 -3.44
N ILE A 202 -4.04 12.74 -3.26
CA ILE A 202 -3.37 12.78 -1.96
C ILE A 202 -2.77 14.19 -1.80
N MET A 203 -3.34 14.99 -0.89
CA MET A 203 -2.83 16.32 -0.56
C MET A 203 -1.61 16.24 0.36
N HIS A 204 -0.97 17.38 0.64
CA HIS A 204 0.29 17.44 1.41
C HIS A 204 0.21 16.78 2.80
N GLU A 205 -0.95 16.86 3.47
CA GLU A 205 -1.13 16.21 4.78
C GLU A 205 -1.60 14.75 4.64
N GLY A 206 -1.99 14.34 3.44
CA GLY A 206 -2.36 12.98 3.11
C GLY A 206 -1.18 12.02 3.27
N PHE A 207 -1.43 10.86 3.86
CA PHE A 207 -0.45 9.79 3.98
C PHE A 207 -1.11 8.45 3.68
N VAL A 208 -0.43 7.59 2.93
CA VAL A 208 -0.91 6.23 2.63
C VAL A 208 0.23 5.24 2.82
N ASN A 209 0.00 4.27 3.70
CA ASN A 209 0.97 3.21 4.01
C ASN A 209 0.94 2.08 2.97
N PHE A 210 1.85 1.10 3.12
CA PHE A 210 1.80 -0.13 2.31
C PHE A 210 0.56 -0.98 2.66
N ASN A 211 0.10 -1.79 1.71
CA ASN A 211 -1.10 -2.62 1.83
C ASN A 211 -2.32 -1.83 2.31
N ALA A 212 -2.41 -0.58 1.87
CA ALA A 212 -3.47 0.36 2.19
C ALA A 212 -3.74 1.21 0.95
N GLY A 213 -4.84 1.94 0.94
CA GLY A 213 -5.16 2.70 -0.26
C GLY A 213 -6.57 3.20 -0.40
N THR A 214 -6.85 3.61 -1.63
CA THR A 214 -8.13 4.12 -2.08
C THR A 214 -8.62 3.34 -3.29
N GLU A 215 -9.92 3.09 -3.36
CA GLU A 215 -10.53 2.59 -4.60
C GLU A 215 -10.49 3.64 -5.71
N GLY A 216 -10.71 4.91 -5.34
CA GLY A 216 -10.81 6.03 -6.27
C GLY A 216 -12.22 6.19 -6.86
N PRO A 217 -12.67 7.43 -7.15
CA PRO A 217 -12.01 8.71 -6.83
C PRO A 217 -12.11 9.06 -5.34
N GLY A 218 -11.40 10.10 -4.89
CA GLY A 218 -11.52 10.62 -3.51
C GLY A 218 -10.42 11.61 -3.13
N MET A 219 -10.67 12.40 -2.08
CA MET A 219 -9.70 13.34 -1.51
C MET A 219 -9.09 12.79 -0.22
N ILE A 220 -7.76 12.64 -0.20
CA ILE A 220 -7.04 12.19 1.00
C ILE A 220 -6.12 13.29 1.51
N GLU A 221 -6.49 13.86 2.64
CA GLU A 221 -5.72 14.86 3.38
C GLU A 221 -5.39 14.38 4.80
N GLY A 222 -5.76 13.14 5.13
CA GLY A 222 -5.44 12.48 6.40
C GLY A 222 -4.58 11.23 6.23
N ARG A 223 -4.44 10.45 7.31
CA ARG A 223 -3.55 9.29 7.39
C ARG A 223 -4.31 7.98 7.19
N VAL A 224 -3.99 7.28 6.11
CA VAL A 224 -4.46 5.92 5.78
C VAL A 224 -3.42 4.90 6.26
N SER A 225 -3.69 4.27 7.41
CA SER A 225 -2.78 3.29 8.04
C SER A 225 -2.71 1.98 7.25
N ALA A 226 -1.67 1.18 7.49
CA ALA A 226 -1.49 -0.11 6.82
C ALA A 226 -2.71 -1.03 7.03
N GLY A 227 -3.17 -1.66 5.96
CA GLY A 227 -4.39 -2.47 5.94
C GLY A 227 -5.69 -1.69 5.74
N VAL A 228 -5.69 -0.35 5.83
CA VAL A 228 -6.91 0.44 5.64
C VAL A 228 -7.17 0.65 4.16
N PHE A 229 -8.39 0.33 3.72
CA PHE A 229 -8.87 0.63 2.38
C PHE A 229 -10.07 1.57 2.44
N VAL A 230 -10.03 2.60 1.59
CA VAL A 230 -11.04 3.65 1.51
C VAL A 230 -11.84 3.47 0.22
N GLY A 231 -13.16 3.31 0.36
CA GLY A 231 -14.09 3.14 -0.75
C GLY A 231 -14.23 4.38 -1.63
N LYS A 232 -14.87 4.20 -2.79
CA LYS A 232 -15.04 5.26 -3.79
C LYS A 232 -15.79 6.48 -3.25
N GLY A 233 -15.39 7.67 -3.69
CA GLY A 233 -16.05 8.94 -3.38
C GLY A 233 -15.97 9.35 -1.91
N SER A 234 -15.06 8.75 -1.14
CA SER A 234 -14.86 9.08 0.27
C SER A 234 -13.75 10.09 0.47
N ASP A 235 -14.00 11.09 1.30
CA ASP A 235 -13.09 12.20 1.58
C ASP A 235 -12.57 12.14 3.03
N LEU A 236 -11.25 12.20 3.16
CA LEU A 236 -10.52 12.22 4.42
C LEU A 236 -9.92 13.62 4.62
N GLY A 237 -10.55 14.42 5.46
CA GLY A 237 -10.15 15.80 5.72
C GLY A 237 -8.79 15.94 6.41
N GLY A 238 -8.22 17.14 6.32
CA GLY A 238 -6.85 17.46 6.75
C GLY A 238 -6.49 16.94 8.14
N GLY A 239 -5.41 16.15 8.24
CA GLY A 239 -4.88 15.66 9.51
C GLY A 239 -5.69 14.54 10.18
N CYS A 240 -6.80 14.10 9.58
CA CYS A 240 -7.58 13.00 10.14
C CYS A 240 -6.78 11.69 10.23
N SER A 241 -7.27 10.74 11.04
CA SER A 241 -6.55 9.51 11.34
C SER A 241 -7.42 8.28 11.14
N THR A 242 -6.88 7.27 10.46
CA THR A 242 -7.41 5.91 10.50
C THR A 242 -6.48 5.06 11.39
N MET A 243 -7.05 4.36 12.36
CA MET A 243 -6.27 3.48 13.23
C MET A 243 -5.76 2.27 12.43
N GLY A 244 -4.47 1.96 12.56
CA GLY A 244 -3.89 0.73 12.04
C GLY A 244 -4.10 -0.45 12.99
N THR A 245 -4.06 -1.67 12.47
CA THR A 245 -4.09 -2.90 13.28
C THR A 245 -2.91 -2.98 14.26
N LEU A 246 -1.74 -2.47 13.86
CA LEU A 246 -0.52 -2.42 14.70
C LEU A 246 -0.58 -1.39 15.83
N SER A 247 -1.48 -0.41 15.77
CA SER A 247 -1.58 0.69 16.73
C SER A 247 -2.55 0.42 17.90
N GLY A 248 -2.80 -0.85 18.23
CA GLY A 248 -3.58 -1.24 19.43
C GLY A 248 -5.10 -1.34 19.22
N GLY A 249 -5.57 -1.42 17.99
CA GLY A 249 -7.00 -1.41 17.64
C GLY A 249 -7.76 -2.73 17.73
N GLY A 250 -7.11 -3.81 18.19
CA GLY A 250 -7.62 -5.18 18.10
C GLY A 250 -7.43 -5.81 16.72
N ASN A 251 -8.07 -6.96 16.48
CA ASN A 251 -7.87 -7.78 15.27
C ASN A 251 -8.73 -7.37 14.07
N ILE A 252 -9.59 -6.36 14.21
CA ILE A 252 -10.52 -5.95 13.14
C ILE A 252 -9.82 -4.99 12.19
N VAL A 253 -9.82 -5.32 10.90
CA VAL A 253 -9.28 -4.46 9.84
C VAL A 253 -10.19 -3.24 9.68
N ILE A 254 -9.64 -2.05 9.91
CA ILE A 254 -10.34 -0.79 9.68
C ILE A 254 -10.52 -0.59 8.17
N LYS A 255 -11.74 -0.27 7.75
CA LYS A 255 -12.09 0.15 6.39
C LYS A 255 -12.97 1.40 6.44
N VAL A 256 -12.97 2.15 5.36
CA VAL A 256 -13.92 3.25 5.13
C VAL A 256 -14.75 2.86 3.92
N GLY A 257 -16.08 2.88 4.06
CA GLY A 257 -17.01 2.60 2.98
C GLY A 257 -16.98 3.65 1.87
N GLU A 258 -17.97 3.61 0.99
CA GLU A 258 -18.15 4.55 -0.11
C GLU A 258 -18.84 5.83 0.36
N GLY A 259 -18.53 6.98 -0.25
CA GLY A 259 -19.21 8.25 0.00
C GLY A 259 -19.12 8.78 1.44
N CYS A 260 -18.09 8.38 2.20
CA CYS A 260 -17.88 8.84 3.57
C CYS A 260 -17.22 10.23 3.60
N LEU A 261 -17.43 10.95 4.70
CA LEU A 261 -16.73 12.20 4.99
C LEU A 261 -16.12 12.14 6.39
N ILE A 262 -14.79 12.11 6.48
CA ILE A 262 -14.08 12.16 7.76
C ILE A 262 -13.55 13.57 7.93
N GLY A 263 -14.07 14.32 8.90
CA GLY A 263 -13.71 15.70 9.13
C GLY A 263 -12.24 15.90 9.47
N ALA A 264 -11.74 17.12 9.25
CA ALA A 264 -10.36 17.48 9.57
C ALA A 264 -10.03 17.19 11.05
N ASN A 265 -8.83 16.67 11.31
CA ASN A 265 -8.35 16.26 12.63
C ASN A 265 -9.25 15.27 13.39
N ALA A 266 -10.22 14.65 12.72
CA ALA A 266 -10.99 13.55 13.28
C ALA A 266 -10.17 12.26 13.33
N GLY A 267 -10.68 11.24 13.99
CA GLY A 267 -10.05 9.93 13.98
C GLY A 267 -11.03 8.79 14.09
N ILE A 268 -10.78 7.72 13.34
CA ILE A 268 -11.61 6.52 13.36
C ILE A 268 -10.81 5.32 13.83
N GLY A 269 -11.37 4.63 14.83
CA GLY A 269 -10.89 3.39 15.39
C GLY A 269 -11.87 2.23 15.22
N ILE A 270 -12.83 2.37 14.31
CA ILE A 270 -13.78 1.34 13.90
C ILE A 270 -13.94 1.36 12.37
N PRO A 271 -14.33 0.25 11.74
CA PRO A 271 -14.78 0.25 10.35
C PRO A 271 -16.00 1.16 10.17
N LEU A 272 -15.99 2.01 9.14
CA LEU A 272 -17.16 2.76 8.70
C LEU A 272 -17.84 2.02 7.54
N GLY A 273 -19.17 1.92 7.59
CA GLY A 273 -19.99 1.58 6.42
C GLY A 273 -20.06 2.76 5.46
N ASP A 274 -20.93 2.65 4.46
CA ASP A 274 -21.04 3.69 3.43
C ASP A 274 -21.71 4.96 3.99
N ARG A 275 -21.42 6.11 3.38
CA ARG A 275 -22.08 7.39 3.63
C ARG A 275 -22.04 7.85 5.09
N ASN A 276 -21.04 7.39 5.82
CA ASN A 276 -20.82 7.84 7.19
C ASN A 276 -20.10 9.18 7.20
N THR A 277 -20.50 10.04 8.13
CA THR A 277 -19.86 11.33 8.37
C THR A 277 -19.32 11.39 9.79
N VAL A 278 -18.07 11.84 9.95
CA VAL A 278 -17.44 12.07 11.25
C VAL A 278 -17.10 13.54 11.36
N GLU A 279 -17.62 14.20 12.39
CA GLU A 279 -17.32 15.60 12.70
C GLU A 279 -15.82 15.86 12.82
N ALA A 280 -15.38 17.05 12.38
CA ALA A 280 -14.01 17.50 12.55
C ALA A 280 -13.59 17.51 14.04
N GLY A 281 -12.39 17.00 14.33
CA GLY A 281 -11.85 16.92 15.69
C GLY A 281 -12.50 15.83 16.59
N LEU A 282 -13.46 15.05 16.08
CA LEU A 282 -14.01 13.91 16.82
C LEU A 282 -13.14 12.67 16.59
N TYR A 283 -12.69 12.07 17.69
CA TYR A 283 -12.03 10.76 17.65
C TYR A 283 -12.99 9.68 18.18
N ILE A 284 -13.35 8.71 17.33
CA ILE A 284 -14.17 7.56 17.70
C ILE A 284 -13.29 6.32 17.84
N THR A 285 -13.12 5.83 19.07
CA THR A 285 -12.45 4.55 19.35
C THR A 285 -13.48 3.43 19.47
N ALA A 286 -13.06 2.18 19.34
CA ALA A 286 -13.95 1.02 19.52
C ALA A 286 -14.68 1.00 20.87
N GLY A 287 -14.12 1.63 21.91
CA GLY A 287 -14.69 1.71 23.25
C GLY A 287 -15.46 2.99 23.56
N THR A 288 -15.45 3.98 22.66
CA THR A 288 -16.17 5.25 22.84
C THR A 288 -17.66 4.95 23.04
N LYS A 289 -18.23 5.43 24.15
CA LYS A 289 -19.67 5.37 24.39
C LYS A 289 -20.36 6.44 23.56
N VAL A 290 -21.40 6.05 22.84
CA VAL A 290 -22.11 6.88 21.86
C VAL A 290 -23.59 6.89 22.21
N ASN A 291 -24.16 8.09 22.32
CA ASN A 291 -25.60 8.29 22.39
C ASN A 291 -26.18 8.06 20.99
N LEU A 292 -26.86 6.93 20.79
CA LEU A 292 -27.52 6.63 19.54
C LEU A 292 -28.86 7.37 19.49
N LEU A 293 -29.03 8.20 18.47
CA LEU A 293 -30.19 9.04 18.28
C LEU A 293 -30.99 8.59 17.05
N ASP A 294 -32.31 8.67 17.13
CA ASP A 294 -33.19 8.46 15.99
C ASP A 294 -33.28 9.71 15.09
N GLU A 295 -34.15 9.65 14.08
CA GLU A 295 -34.40 10.75 13.15
C GLU A 295 -34.86 12.07 13.82
N ASN A 296 -35.51 11.99 14.98
CA ASN A 296 -36.00 13.12 15.75
C ASN A 296 -34.95 13.66 16.75
N ASN A 297 -33.75 13.06 16.77
CA ASN A 297 -32.69 13.28 17.75
C ASN A 297 -33.03 12.81 19.17
N GLU A 298 -34.01 11.92 19.31
CA GLU A 298 -34.36 11.35 20.61
C GLU A 298 -33.37 10.23 20.95
N LEU A 299 -32.98 10.16 22.22
CA LEU A 299 -32.04 9.14 22.69
C LEU A 299 -32.71 7.77 22.67
N VAL A 300 -32.21 6.88 21.81
CA VAL A 300 -32.66 5.49 21.76
C VAL A 300 -31.96 4.67 22.85
N LYS A 301 -30.62 4.70 22.86
CA LYS A 301 -29.77 4.01 23.84
C LYS A 301 -28.32 4.48 23.76
N VAL A 302 -27.52 4.10 24.76
CA VAL A 302 -26.07 4.29 24.75
C VAL A 302 -25.38 2.99 24.35
N VAL A 303 -24.59 3.02 23.29
CA VAL A 303 -23.83 1.85 22.77
C VAL A 303 -22.34 2.13 22.74
N LYS A 304 -21.50 1.11 22.55
CA LYS A 304 -20.09 1.33 22.20
C LYS A 304 -19.99 1.51 20.69
N ALA A 305 -19.06 2.35 20.23
CA ALA A 305 -18.90 2.62 18.80
C ALA A 305 -18.58 1.34 17.98
N ARG A 306 -17.95 0.32 18.58
CA ARG A 306 -17.75 -0.98 17.91
C ARG A 306 -19.04 -1.66 17.46
N ASP A 307 -20.14 -1.43 18.17
CA ASP A 307 -21.44 -2.03 17.85
C ASP A 307 -22.08 -1.32 16.64
N LEU A 308 -21.53 -0.17 16.22
CA LEU A 308 -21.90 0.60 15.03
C LEU A 308 -20.94 0.35 13.85
N ALA A 309 -19.97 -0.55 13.99
CA ALA A 309 -18.98 -0.81 12.95
C ALA A 309 -19.64 -1.34 11.67
N GLY A 310 -19.29 -0.74 10.53
CA GLY A 310 -19.80 -1.14 9.21
C GLY A 310 -21.25 -0.74 8.93
N GLN A 311 -21.96 -0.14 9.89
CA GLN A 311 -23.27 0.46 9.65
C GLN A 311 -23.13 1.70 8.76
N THR A 312 -24.17 1.96 8.00
CA THR A 312 -24.21 2.92 6.89
C THR A 312 -25.14 4.08 7.23
N ASP A 313 -24.93 5.23 6.62
CA ASP A 313 -25.75 6.46 6.80
C ASP A 313 -25.73 7.00 8.24
N LEU A 314 -24.57 6.94 8.91
CA LEU A 314 -24.37 7.43 10.27
C LEU A 314 -23.66 8.79 10.30
N LEU A 315 -24.14 9.70 11.16
CA LEU A 315 -23.47 10.96 11.48
C LEU A 315 -22.94 10.91 12.91
N PHE A 316 -21.61 10.87 13.07
CA PHE A 316 -20.93 10.98 14.36
C PHE A 316 -20.57 12.43 14.65
N ARG A 317 -20.99 12.95 15.82
CA ARG A 317 -20.69 14.31 16.26
C ARG A 317 -20.48 14.40 17.78
N ARG A 318 -19.88 15.48 18.25
CA ARG A 318 -19.81 15.83 19.68
C ARG A 318 -20.78 16.97 19.95
N ASN A 319 -21.66 16.78 20.91
CA ASN A 319 -22.53 17.83 21.39
C ASN A 319 -21.71 18.90 22.11
N SER A 320 -21.72 20.13 21.61
CA SER A 320 -20.89 21.23 22.10
C SER A 320 -21.33 21.79 23.44
N LEU A 321 -22.57 21.54 23.87
CA LEU A 321 -23.09 22.03 25.15
C LEU A 321 -22.76 21.10 26.32
N ASN A 322 -22.79 19.78 26.09
CA ASN A 322 -22.63 18.79 27.16
C ASN A 322 -21.45 17.81 26.95
N GLY A 323 -20.76 17.88 25.81
CA GLY A 323 -19.62 17.04 25.49
C GLY A 323 -19.93 15.60 25.10
N ALA A 324 -21.21 15.20 25.05
CA ALA A 324 -21.61 13.85 24.69
C ALA A 324 -21.25 13.53 23.23
N VAL A 325 -20.73 12.32 22.98
CA VAL A 325 -20.57 11.80 21.62
C VAL A 325 -21.89 11.21 21.18
N GLU A 326 -22.40 11.68 20.05
CA GLU A 326 -23.69 11.30 19.50
C GLU A 326 -23.51 10.65 18.13
N CYS A 327 -24.36 9.67 17.84
CA CYS A 327 -24.54 9.14 16.49
C CYS A 327 -25.98 9.38 16.07
N LYS A 328 -26.16 10.26 15.09
CA LYS A 328 -27.44 10.52 14.45
C LYS A 328 -27.65 9.57 13.29
N THR A 329 -28.89 9.15 13.11
CA THR A 329 -29.31 8.27 12.02
C THR A 329 -30.57 8.82 11.37
N HIS A 330 -30.86 8.40 10.14
CA HIS A 330 -32.14 8.69 9.45
C HIS A 330 -33.19 7.58 9.69
N LYS A 331 -32.97 6.73 10.69
CA LYS A 331 -33.80 5.56 10.97
C LYS A 331 -34.62 5.76 12.23
N SER A 332 -35.78 5.13 12.27
CA SER A 332 -36.59 5.03 13.49
C SER A 332 -35.91 4.13 14.53
N ALA A 333 -36.31 4.25 15.80
CA ALA A 333 -35.81 3.43 16.90
C ALA A 333 -36.00 1.91 16.67
N ILE A 334 -37.05 1.51 15.94
CA ILE A 334 -37.34 0.10 15.61
C ILE A 334 -36.32 -0.43 14.60
N GLU A 335 -36.13 0.28 13.48
CA GLU A 335 -35.17 -0.08 12.43
C GLU A 335 -33.73 -0.12 12.96
N LEU A 336 -33.39 0.75 13.91
CA LEU A 336 -32.08 0.76 14.57
C LEU A 336 -31.85 -0.48 15.42
N ASN A 337 -32.86 -0.93 16.16
CA ASN A 337 -32.74 -2.14 16.98
C ASN A 337 -32.63 -3.38 16.10
N GLU A 338 -33.39 -3.47 15.01
CA GLU A 338 -33.24 -4.57 14.05
C GLU A 338 -31.83 -4.57 13.43
N ALA A 339 -31.35 -3.42 12.93
CA ALA A 339 -30.02 -3.33 12.31
C ALA A 339 -28.85 -3.70 13.24
N LEU A 340 -29.00 -3.44 14.55
CA LEU A 340 -28.00 -3.77 15.55
C LEU A 340 -28.04 -5.22 16.03
N HIS A 341 -29.17 -5.91 15.89
CA HIS A 341 -29.40 -7.24 16.45
C HIS A 341 -29.67 -8.32 15.41
N ALA A 342 -29.84 -7.98 14.13
CA ALA A 342 -30.09 -8.93 13.04
C ALA A 342 -28.94 -9.92 12.77
N HIS A 343 -27.78 -9.73 13.41
CA HIS A 343 -26.60 -10.58 13.23
C HIS A 343 -25.94 -11.03 14.55
N ASN A 344 -26.68 -10.97 15.66
CA ASN A 344 -26.27 -11.65 16.90
C ASN A 344 -26.68 -13.12 16.90
#